data_AF-A0A2D6X4J5-F1
#
_entry.id   AF-A0A2D6X4J5-F1
#
_cell.length_a   1.000
_cell.length_b   1.000
_cell.length_c   1.000
_cell.angle_alpha   90.00
_cell.angle_beta   90.00
_cell.angle_gamma   90.00
#
_symmetry.space_group_name_H-M   'P 1'
#
loop_
_entity.id
_entity.type
_entity.pdbx_description
1 polymer ?
#
loop_
_entity_poly.entity_id
_entity_poly.type
_entity_poly.pdbx_seq_one_letter_code
_entity_poly.pdbx_strand_id
1 'polypeptide(L)'
;MAKLKLPVRTVRFNLKGDYEGWWMDMRTNPPMGPFLDAIVGLNKADKDKVEEILPPMFALLELVLVDWNAVNEEGDPLAKGLEGLKQLPVDMLTILANNVAEQVTLPKVSNGT
;
A
#
# COMPACT_ATOMS: atom_id res chain seq x y z
N MET A 1 -25.19 -5.71 20.32
CA MET A 1 -23.97 -4.87 20.39
C MET A 1 -23.65 -4.41 18.98
N ALA A 2 -23.59 -3.10 18.72
CA ALA A 2 -23.09 -2.60 17.44
C ALA A 2 -21.60 -2.91 17.35
N LYS A 3 -21.16 -3.66 16.34
CA LYS A 3 -19.73 -3.82 16.04
C LYS A 3 -19.19 -2.44 15.69
N LEU A 4 -18.39 -1.84 16.59
CA LEU A 4 -17.62 -0.64 16.29
C LEU A 4 -16.72 -0.95 15.08
N LYS A 5 -17.01 -0.32 13.94
CA LYS A 5 -16.15 -0.38 12.75
C LYS A 5 -15.39 0.93 12.67
N LEU A 6 -14.06 0.86 12.62
CA LEU A 6 -13.25 2.04 12.33
C LEU A 6 -13.58 2.51 10.90
N PRO A 7 -13.79 3.82 10.66
CA PRO A 7 -14.06 4.32 9.32
C PRO A 7 -12.82 4.16 8.45
N VAL A 8 -13.00 3.62 7.24
CA VAL A 8 -11.94 3.62 6.22
C VAL A 8 -11.68 5.07 5.81
N ARG A 9 -10.43 5.52 5.93
CA ARG A 9 -9.98 6.83 5.46
C ARG A 9 -8.93 6.64 4.38
N THR A 10 -8.90 7.58 3.45
CA THR A 10 -7.86 7.67 2.42
C THR A 10 -6.92 8.82 2.78
N VAL A 11 -5.62 8.57 2.70
CA VAL A 11 -4.57 9.57 2.93
C VAL A 11 -3.67 9.60 1.70
N ARG A 12 -3.33 10.80 1.25
CA ARG A 12 -2.36 11.02 0.18
C ARG A 12 -0.94 11.05 0.73
N PHE A 13 -0.07 10.25 0.14
CA PHE A 13 1.35 10.18 0.39
C PHE A 13 2.09 10.77 -0.79
N ASN A 14 2.91 11.77 -0.54
CA ASN A 14 3.85 12.28 -1.54
C ASN A 14 5.17 11.54 -1.35
N LEU A 15 5.69 10.97 -2.43
CA LEU A 15 6.98 10.29 -2.43
C LEU A 15 8.12 11.32 -2.40
N LYS A 16 9.28 10.87 -1.93
CA LYS A 16 10.49 11.69 -1.74
C LYS A 16 11.67 11.02 -2.45
N GLY A 17 12.77 11.77 -2.62
CA GLY A 17 13.97 11.27 -3.29
C GLY A 17 13.75 11.14 -4.80
N ASP A 18 14.15 10.02 -5.38
CA ASP A 18 14.07 9.78 -6.84
C ASP A 18 12.64 9.78 -7.40
N TYR A 19 11.64 9.72 -6.52
CA TYR A 19 10.22 9.73 -6.86
C TYR A 19 9.52 11.03 -6.44
N GLU A 20 10.27 12.12 -6.23
CA GLU A 20 9.68 13.42 -5.91
C GLU A 20 8.68 13.87 -7.00
N GLY A 21 7.53 14.40 -6.56
CA GLY A 21 6.41 14.77 -7.44
C GLY A 21 5.40 13.65 -7.69
N TRP A 22 5.71 12.42 -7.29
CA TRP A 22 4.75 11.32 -7.32
C TRP A 22 3.94 11.29 -6.02
N TRP A 23 2.66 10.92 -6.14
CA TRP A 23 1.76 10.74 -5.02
C TRP A 23 0.95 9.45 -5.16
N MET A 24 0.57 8.91 -4.01
CA MET A 24 -0.31 7.75 -3.90
C MET A 24 -1.32 7.93 -2.77
N ASP A 25 -2.56 7.52 -3.00
CA ASP A 25 -3.63 7.54 -2.03
C ASP A 25 -3.78 6.15 -1.41
N MET A 26 -3.66 6.04 -0.09
CA MET A 26 -3.75 4.77 0.64
C MET A 26 -4.87 4.77 1.69
N ARG A 27 -5.46 3.59 1.92
CA ARG A 27 -6.41 3.33 3.02
C ARG A 27 -5.65 3.15 4.33
N THR A 28 -6.04 3.88 5.38
CA THR A 28 -5.43 3.73 6.71
C THR A 28 -6.10 2.66 7.58
N ASN A 29 -7.31 2.23 7.22
CA ASN A 29 -8.06 1.17 7.91
C ASN A 29 -8.59 0.13 6.89
N PRO A 30 -7.72 -0.59 6.17
CA PRO A 30 -8.15 -1.62 5.22
C PRO A 30 -8.86 -2.78 5.93
N PRO A 31 -9.59 -3.65 5.20
CA PRO A 31 -10.16 -4.88 5.77
C PRO A 31 -9.08 -5.75 6.46
N MET A 32 -9.17 -5.89 7.78
CA MET A 32 -8.10 -6.50 8.60
C MET A 32 -7.78 -7.95 8.26
N GLY A 33 -8.75 -8.77 7.86
CA GLY A 33 -8.51 -10.19 7.55
C GLY A 33 -7.52 -10.36 6.39
N PRO A 34 -7.88 -9.91 5.17
CA PRO A 34 -6.96 -9.95 4.02
C PRO A 34 -5.65 -9.21 4.27
N PHE A 35 -5.68 -8.12 5.03
CA PHE A 35 -4.48 -7.38 5.40
C PHE A 35 -3.52 -8.22 6.25
N LEU A 36 -4.03 -8.89 7.29
CA LEU A 36 -3.22 -9.76 8.15
C LEU A 36 -2.68 -10.96 7.37
N ASP A 37 -3.46 -11.55 6.46
CA ASP A 37 -3.00 -12.65 5.62
C ASP A 37 -1.83 -12.23 4.73
N ALA A 38 -1.91 -11.04 4.13
CA ALA A 38 -0.82 -10.49 3.30
C ALA A 38 0.44 -10.18 4.13
N ILE A 39 0.30 -9.61 5.33
CA ILE A 39 1.41 -9.35 6.25
C ILE A 39 2.05 -10.65 6.74
N VAL A 40 1.25 -11.67 7.07
CA VAL A 40 1.76 -12.99 7.45
C VAL A 40 2.51 -13.64 6.28
N GLY A 41 2.00 -13.50 5.06
CA GLY A 41 2.70 -13.93 3.84
C GLY A 41 4.06 -13.27 3.68
N LEU A 42 4.14 -11.93 3.83
CA LEU A 42 5.39 -11.18 3.77
C LEU A 42 6.39 -11.59 4.86
N ASN A 43 5.91 -11.90 6.07
CA ASN A 43 6.78 -12.33 7.17
C ASN A 43 7.30 -13.77 7.00
N LYS A 44 6.59 -14.61 6.23
CA LYS A 44 6.99 -15.99 5.95
C LYS A 44 7.88 -16.12 4.71
N ALA A 45 7.78 -15.17 3.78
CA ALA A 45 8.59 -15.16 2.57
C ALA A 45 10.08 -15.03 2.92
N ASP A 46 10.91 -15.78 2.20
CA ASP A 46 12.35 -15.59 2.24
C ASP A 46 12.70 -14.23 1.65
N LYS A 47 13.26 -13.33 2.47
CA LYS A 47 13.54 -11.94 2.07
C LYS A 47 14.62 -11.82 1.00
N ASP A 48 15.41 -12.88 0.81
CA ASP A 48 16.43 -12.95 -0.24
C ASP A 48 15.86 -13.46 -1.57
N LYS A 49 14.60 -13.94 -1.57
CA LYS A 49 13.91 -14.45 -2.76
C LYS A 49 12.73 -13.57 -3.14
N VAL A 50 12.98 -12.65 -4.06
CA VAL A 50 12.00 -11.69 -4.58
C VAL A 50 10.69 -12.37 -5.04
N GLU A 51 10.79 -13.53 -5.69
CA GLU A 51 9.61 -14.28 -6.19
C GLU A 51 8.64 -14.72 -5.08
N GLU A 52 9.13 -14.95 -3.86
CA GLU A 52 8.29 -15.31 -2.70
C GLU A 52 7.67 -14.07 -2.04
N ILE A 53 8.30 -12.90 -2.18
CA ILE A 53 7.87 -11.63 -1.57
C ILE A 53 6.83 -10.91 -2.44
N LEU A 54 6.98 -10.96 -3.77
CA LEU A 54 6.14 -10.22 -4.70
C LEU A 54 4.64 -10.54 -4.56
N PRO A 55 4.20 -11.82 -4.50
CA PRO A 55 2.77 -12.12 -4.39
C PRO A 55 2.07 -11.53 -3.15
N PRO A 56 2.56 -11.75 -1.90
CA PRO A 56 1.92 -11.16 -0.73
C PRO A 56 2.08 -9.63 -0.68
N MET A 57 3.15 -9.07 -1.27
CA MET A 57 3.29 -7.62 -1.41
C MET A 57 2.22 -7.02 -2.32
N PHE A 58 1.97 -7.62 -3.49
CA PHE A 58 0.91 -7.14 -4.40
C PHE A 58 -0.47 -7.26 -3.75
N ALA A 59 -0.74 -8.36 -3.04
CA ALA A 59 -1.98 -8.52 -2.30
C ALA A 59 -2.15 -7.42 -1.23
N LEU A 60 -1.08 -7.08 -0.49
CA LEU A 60 -1.09 -5.99 0.48
C LEU A 60 -1.40 -4.65 -0.20
N LEU A 61 -0.66 -4.33 -1.27
CA LEU A 61 -0.73 -3.06 -1.97
C LEU A 61 -2.08 -2.85 -2.66
N GLU A 62 -2.69 -3.89 -3.22
CA GLU A 62 -4.03 -3.83 -3.82
C GLU A 62 -5.13 -3.53 -2.78
N LEU A 63 -4.96 -3.99 -1.54
CA LEU A 63 -5.91 -3.72 -0.46
C LEU A 63 -5.86 -2.26 0.01
N VAL A 64 -4.69 -1.65 -0.06
CA VAL A 64 -4.42 -0.35 0.57
C VAL A 64 -4.37 0.79 -0.42
N LEU A 65 -3.80 0.61 -1.62
CA LEU A 65 -3.71 1.67 -2.62
C LEU A 65 -5.06 1.88 -3.30
N VAL A 66 -5.43 3.15 -3.43
CA VAL A 66 -6.70 3.60 -4.02
C VAL A 66 -6.44 4.33 -5.33
N ASP A 67 -5.44 5.22 -5.34
CA ASP A 67 -5.13 6.08 -6.48
C ASP A 67 -3.64 6.47 -6.50
N TRP A 68 -3.13 6.94 -7.64
CA TRP A 68 -1.75 7.42 -7.79
C TRP A 68 -1.56 8.24 -9.08
N ASN A 69 -0.41 8.90 -9.25
CA ASN A 69 -0.02 9.54 -10.52
C ASN A 69 1.21 8.93 -11.21
N ALA A 70 1.61 7.71 -10.82
CA ALA A 70 2.71 7.00 -11.49
C ALA A 70 2.50 6.89 -13.01
N VAL A 71 3.59 7.02 -13.75
CA VAL A 71 3.65 6.95 -15.22
C VAL A 71 4.65 5.88 -15.66
N ASN A 72 4.54 5.40 -16.89
CA ASN A 72 5.53 4.52 -17.51
C ASN A 72 6.75 5.32 -18.04
N GLU A 73 7.65 4.64 -18.74
CA GLU A 73 8.86 5.24 -19.32
C GLU A 73 8.52 6.29 -20.40
N GLU A 74 7.39 6.13 -21.09
CA GLU A 74 6.89 7.09 -22.08
C GLU A 74 6.18 8.31 -21.47
N GLY A 75 5.94 8.31 -20.14
CA GLY A 75 5.23 9.37 -19.43
C GLY A 75 3.70 9.21 -19.43
N ASP A 76 3.18 8.09 -19.93
CA ASP A 76 1.76 7.77 -19.91
C ASP A 76 1.32 7.27 -18.53
N PRO A 77 0.11 7.63 -18.05
CA PRO A 77 -0.40 7.21 -16.76
C PRO A 77 -0.51 5.69 -16.64
N LEU A 78 0.05 5.13 -15.56
CA LEU A 78 -0.15 3.72 -15.24
C LEU A 78 -1.59 3.47 -14.77
N ALA A 79 -2.14 2.36 -15.24
CA ALA A 79 -3.45 1.85 -14.81
C ALA A 79 -3.52 1.70 -13.29
N LYS A 80 -4.72 1.82 -12.71
CA LYS A 80 -4.94 1.55 -11.28
C LYS A 80 -5.18 0.07 -11.04
N GLY A 81 -4.76 -0.43 -9.89
CA GLY A 81 -4.85 -1.85 -9.51
C GLY A 81 -3.63 -2.68 -9.92
N LEU A 82 -3.79 -4.00 -9.91
CA LEU A 82 -2.69 -4.96 -10.01
C LEU A 82 -1.84 -4.82 -11.28
N GLU A 83 -2.45 -4.52 -12.43
CA GLU A 83 -1.73 -4.35 -13.71
C GLU A 83 -0.76 -3.17 -13.68
N GLY A 84 -1.15 -2.05 -13.07
CA GLY A 84 -0.25 -0.92 -12.87
C GLY A 84 0.80 -1.17 -11.80
N LEU A 85 0.43 -1.85 -10.70
CA LEU A 85 1.38 -2.18 -9.62
C LEU A 85 2.55 -3.03 -10.12
N LYS A 86 2.30 -3.97 -11.03
CA LYS A 86 3.34 -4.82 -11.62
C LYS A 86 4.35 -4.06 -12.49
N GLN A 87 4.01 -2.84 -12.91
CA GLN A 87 4.88 -1.98 -13.70
C GLN A 87 5.69 -1.02 -12.84
N LEU A 88 5.42 -0.95 -11.52
CA LEU A 88 6.18 -0.08 -10.62
C LEU A 88 7.57 -0.67 -10.33
N PRO A 89 8.58 0.19 -10.14
CA PRO A 89 9.90 -0.22 -9.67
C PRO A 89 9.84 -0.98 -8.33
N VAL A 90 10.69 -2.00 -8.16
CA VAL A 90 10.69 -2.87 -6.97
C VAL A 90 11.01 -2.11 -5.68
N ASP A 91 11.94 -1.16 -5.75
CA ASP A 91 12.29 -0.26 -4.65
C ASP A 91 11.11 0.65 -4.27
N MET A 92 10.35 1.16 -5.24
CA MET A 92 9.10 1.88 -4.96
C MET A 92 8.08 0.98 -4.26
N LEU A 93 7.85 -0.24 -4.75
CA LEU A 93 6.94 -1.19 -4.11
C LEU A 93 7.33 -1.45 -2.64
N THR A 94 8.64 -1.51 -2.37
CA THR A 94 9.19 -1.66 -1.01
C THR A 94 8.92 -0.42 -0.14
N ILE A 95 9.13 0.78 -0.67
CA ILE A 95 8.80 2.04 0.03
C ILE A 95 7.32 2.08 0.39
N LEU A 96 6.45 1.69 -0.54
CA LEU A 96 4.99 1.68 -0.34
C LEU A 96 4.59 0.67 0.73
N ALA A 97 5.13 -0.56 0.67
CA ALA A 97 4.86 -1.59 1.67
C ALA A 97 5.28 -1.15 3.09
N ASN A 98 6.43 -0.48 3.22
CA ASN A 98 6.89 0.06 4.51
C ASN A 98 5.97 1.18 5.03
N ASN A 99 5.55 2.12 4.18
CA ASN A 99 4.61 3.18 4.56
C ASN A 99 3.25 2.63 5.00
N VAL A 100 2.78 1.56 4.34
CA VAL A 100 1.56 0.85 4.72
C VAL A 100 1.68 0.26 6.12
N ALA A 101 2.81 -0.39 6.44
CA ALA A 101 3.05 -0.96 7.77
C ALA A 101 3.01 0.10 8.89
N GLU A 102 3.55 1.30 8.63
CA GLU A 102 3.57 2.42 9.59
C GLU A 102 2.19 3.09 9.78
N GLN A 103 1.34 3.11 8.75
CA GLN A 103 0.10 3.88 8.78
C GLN A 103 -1.14 3.04 9.11
N VAL A 104 -1.10 1.72 8.86
CA VAL A 104 -2.19 0.80 9.24
C VAL A 104 -2.12 0.43 10.75
N THR A 105 -0.99 0.69 11.42
CA THR A 105 -0.80 0.36 12.85
C THR A 105 -1.40 1.37 13.85
N LEU A 106 -2.01 2.46 13.40
CA LEU A 106 -2.60 3.43 14.32
C LEU A 106 -4.08 3.70 14.00
N PRO A 107 -5.03 3.21 14.83
CA PRO A 107 -6.34 3.84 14.87
C PRO A 107 -6.12 5.30 15.29
N LYS A 108 -6.08 6.21 14.31
CA LYS A 108 -6.14 7.64 14.58
C LYS A 108 -7.56 7.92 15.07
N VAL A 109 -7.78 7.66 16.36
CA VAL A 109 -8.93 8.18 17.09
C VAL A 109 -8.95 9.67 16.75
N SER A 110 -9.98 10.13 16.04
CA SER A 110 -10.18 11.57 16.02
C SER A 110 -10.40 11.93 17.47
N ASN A 111 -9.49 12.67 18.07
CA ASN A 111 -9.85 13.52 19.18
C ASN A 111 -10.90 14.47 18.60
N GLY A 112 -12.17 14.04 18.70
CA GLY A 112 -13.31 14.90 18.54
C GLY A 112 -13.11 16.03 19.53
N THR A 113 -13.23 17.23 18.99
CA THR A 113 -13.31 18.49 19.71
C THR A 113 -14.42 18.46 20.76
#